data_AF-A0A529LS67-F1
#
_entry.id   AF-A0A529LS67-F1
#
_cell.length_a   1.000
_cell.length_b   1.000
_cell.length_c   1.000
_cell.angle_alpha   90.00
_cell.angle_beta   90.00
_cell.angle_gamma   90.00
#
_symmetry.space_group_name_H-M   'P 1'
#
loop_
_entity.id
_entity.type
_entity.pdbx_description
1 polymer ?
#
loop_
_entity_poly.entity_id
_entity_poly.type
_entity_poly.pdbx_seq_one_letter_code
_entity_poly.pdbx_strand_id
1 'polypeptide(L)'
;QFRTQASSFLAKPGHFVIVNYLRKAMGQEKGGHISPLAAYDEKADRFLILDVARYKYPPVWVTTADLFGAMNTVDSDNENKTRGYVLISSPSGQ
;
A
#
# COMPACT_ATOMS: atom_id res chain seq x y z
N GLN A 1 -8.97 10.61 2.07
CA GLN A 1 -9.75 9.65 1.27
C GLN A 1 -9.16 8.24 1.32
N PHE A 2 -7.86 8.06 1.05
CA PHE A 2 -7.17 6.76 1.07
C PHE A 2 -7.49 5.87 2.29
N ARG A 3 -7.28 6.38 3.52
CA ARG A 3 -7.51 5.64 4.77
C ARG A 3 -8.85 4.89 4.79
N THR A 4 -9.94 5.66 4.69
CA THR A 4 -11.30 5.13 4.79
C THR A 4 -11.63 4.17 3.66
N GLN A 5 -11.12 4.42 2.45
CA GLN A 5 -11.37 3.54 1.30
C GLN A 5 -10.60 2.22 1.45
N ALA A 6 -9.32 2.27 1.77
CA ALA A 6 -8.49 1.08 1.92
C ALA A 6 -8.94 0.22 3.11
N SER A 7 -9.23 0.82 4.27
CA SER A 7 -9.68 0.07 5.45
C SER A 7 -11.05 -0.60 5.22
N SER A 8 -12.02 0.11 4.64
CA SER A 8 -13.34 -0.46 4.34
C SER A 8 -13.30 -1.54 3.24
N PHE A 9 -12.35 -1.45 2.30
CA PHE A 9 -12.14 -2.45 1.28
C PHE A 9 -11.49 -3.73 1.85
N LEU A 10 -10.46 -3.59 2.69
CA LEU A 10 -9.81 -4.71 3.37
C LEU A 10 -10.73 -5.47 4.34
N ALA A 11 -11.77 -4.82 4.86
CA ALA A 11 -12.75 -5.43 5.75
C ALA A 11 -13.70 -6.43 5.05
N LYS A 12 -13.65 -6.54 3.71
CA LYS A 12 -14.55 -7.40 2.93
C LYS A 12 -13.81 -8.65 2.41
N PRO A 13 -14.39 -9.86 2.57
CA PRO A 13 -13.84 -11.05 1.92
C PRO A 13 -13.73 -10.89 0.40
N GLY A 14 -12.67 -11.45 -0.19
CA GLY A 14 -12.43 -11.37 -1.64
C GLY A 14 -12.07 -9.98 -2.17
N HIS A 15 -11.78 -9.03 -1.27
CA HIS A 15 -11.34 -7.68 -1.60
C HIS A 15 -9.91 -7.47 -1.10
N PHE A 16 -9.05 -6.92 -1.96
CA PHE A 16 -7.63 -6.74 -1.69
C PHE A 16 -7.18 -5.35 -2.09
N VAL A 17 -6.14 -4.85 -1.42
CA VAL A 17 -5.52 -3.57 -1.73
C VAL A 17 -4.05 -3.80 -2.03
N ILE A 18 -3.58 -3.31 -3.19
CA ILE A 18 -2.16 -3.30 -3.56
C ILE A 18 -1.68 -1.86 -3.59
N VAL A 19 -0.50 -1.60 -3.01
CA VAL A 19 0.12 -0.27 -3.00
C VAL A 19 1.38 -0.26 -3.86
N ASN A 20 1.58 0.83 -4.60
CA ASN A 20 2.85 1.23 -5.22
C ASN A 20 3.37 2.46 -4.45
N TYR A 21 4.55 2.36 -3.85
CA TYR A 21 5.10 3.40 -3.00
C TYR A 21 6.61 3.54 -3.13
N LEU A 22 7.14 4.73 -2.83
CA LEU A 22 8.58 4.97 -2.82
C LEU A 22 9.19 4.57 -1.47
N ARG A 23 10.03 3.53 -1.43
CA ARG A 23 10.70 3.06 -0.20
C ARG A 23 11.55 4.13 0.48
N LYS A 24 12.21 4.97 -0.31
CA LYS A 24 13.04 6.08 0.19
C LYS A 24 12.23 7.08 1.04
N ALA A 25 10.95 7.28 0.72
CA ALA A 25 10.08 8.15 1.51
C ALA A 25 9.75 7.57 2.90
N MET A 26 10.03 6.28 3.13
CA MET A 26 9.84 5.58 4.40
C MET A 26 11.16 5.15 5.05
N GLY A 27 12.28 5.79 4.68
CA GLY A 27 13.60 5.50 5.25
C GLY A 27 14.22 4.16 4.83
N GLN A 28 13.66 3.47 3.83
CA GLN A 28 14.19 2.21 3.31
C GLN A 28 15.08 2.43 2.08
N GLU A 29 15.88 1.42 1.73
CA GLU A 29 16.75 1.47 0.54
C GLU A 29 15.96 1.65 -0.78
N LYS A 30 16.63 2.36 -1.70
CA LYS A 30 16.18 2.99 -2.96
C LYS A 30 15.10 2.23 -3.75
N GLY A 31 14.18 3.00 -4.36
CA GLY A 31 13.31 2.56 -5.45
C GLY A 31 11.80 2.60 -5.13
N GLY A 32 10.99 2.50 -6.18
CA GLY A 32 9.57 2.17 -6.05
C GLY A 32 9.41 0.69 -5.65
N HIS A 33 8.34 0.38 -4.93
CA HIS A 33 8.02 -0.99 -4.53
C HIS A 33 6.52 -1.22 -4.56
N ILE A 34 6.12 -2.47 -4.84
CA ILE A 34 4.72 -2.88 -4.89
C ILE A 34 4.49 -4.04 -3.92
N SER A 35 3.48 -3.95 -3.08
CA SER A 35 3.09 -5.02 -2.16
C SER A 35 1.62 -4.92 -1.73
N PRO A 36 0.99 -6.03 -1.29
CA PRO A 36 -0.36 -5.99 -0.73
C PRO A 36 -0.41 -5.34 0.65
N LEU A 37 -1.55 -4.73 0.98
CA LEU A 37 -1.95 -4.44 2.36
C LEU A 37 -2.77 -5.61 2.92
N ALA A 38 -2.50 -6.00 4.16
CA ALA A 38 -3.19 -7.12 4.80
C ALA A 38 -4.14 -6.70 5.92
N ALA A 39 -3.85 -5.59 6.61
CA ALA A 39 -4.62 -5.16 7.76
C ALA A 39 -4.52 -3.65 7.97
N TYR A 40 -5.50 -3.11 8.68
CA TYR A 40 -5.51 -1.76 9.21
C TYR A 40 -5.73 -1.81 10.72
N ASP A 41 -4.88 -1.12 11.48
CA ASP A 41 -5.05 -0.90 12.93
C ASP A 41 -5.58 0.53 13.14
N GLU A 42 -6.85 0.63 13.54
CA GLU A 42 -7.55 1.89 13.77
C GLU A 42 -6.97 2.68 14.95
N LYS A 43 -6.46 2.00 16.00
CA LYS A 43 -5.94 2.67 17.20
C LYS A 43 -4.58 3.29 16.93
N ALA A 44 -3.73 2.59 16.19
CA ALA A 44 -2.39 3.06 15.85
C ALA A 44 -2.33 3.88 14.56
N ASP A 45 -3.42 3.90 13.78
CA ASP A 45 -3.51 4.45 12.42
C ASP A 45 -2.41 3.91 11.49
N ARG A 46 -2.31 2.58 11.42
CA ARG A 46 -1.27 1.87 10.64
C ARG A 46 -1.84 0.83 9.69
N PHE A 47 -1.20 0.68 8.54
CA PHE A 47 -1.43 -0.43 7.62
C PHE A 47 -0.30 -1.45 7.72
N LEU A 48 -0.65 -2.73 7.64
CA LEU A 48 0.32 -3.82 7.49
C LEU A 48 0.61 -4.07 6.02
N ILE A 49 1.85 -3.82 5.59
CA ILE A 49 2.34 -4.17 4.25
C ILE A 49 2.92 -5.58 4.31
N LEU A 50 2.42 -6.48 3.45
CA LEU A 50 3.03 -7.80 3.22
C LEU A 50 4.15 -7.69 2.20
N ASP A 51 5.32 -7.25 2.64
CA ASP A 51 6.46 -7.00 1.75
C ASP A 51 6.90 -8.29 1.03
N VAL A 52 6.78 -8.29 -0.30
CA VAL A 52 7.13 -9.45 -1.14
C VAL A 52 8.65 -9.65 -1.28
N ALA A 53 9.47 -8.64 -0.95
CA ALA A 53 10.93 -8.75 -0.90
C ALA A 53 11.40 -9.37 0.42
N ARG A 54 10.87 -10.56 0.74
CA ARG A 54 11.04 -11.26 2.03
C ARG A 54 12.50 -11.56 2.40
N TYR A 55 13.40 -11.61 1.41
CA TYR A 55 14.84 -11.75 1.64
C TYR A 55 15.49 -10.50 2.25
N LYS A 56 14.80 -9.35 2.19
CA LYS A 56 15.32 -8.04 2.61
C LYS A 56 14.55 -7.44 3.79
N TYR A 57 13.22 -7.55 3.77
CA TYR A 57 12.38 -6.95 4.79
C TYR A 57 11.24 -7.87 5.23
N PRO A 58 10.90 -7.91 6.53
CA PRO A 58 9.68 -8.54 7.01
C PRO A 58 8.45 -7.69 6.63
N PRO A 59 7.23 -8.25 6.77
CA PRO A 59 6.02 -7.43 6.81
C PRO A 59 6.14 -6.31 7.83
N VAL A 60 5.62 -5.13 7.51
CA VAL A 60 5.83 -3.91 8.31
C VAL A 60 4.53 -3.15 8.52
N TRP A 61 4.33 -2.67 9.75
CA TRP A 61 3.29 -1.71 10.09
C TRP A 61 3.79 -0.29 9.84
N VAL A 62 3.16 0.39 8.89
CA VAL A 62 3.50 1.78 8.52
C VAL A 62 2.36 2.70 8.90
N THR A 63 2.67 3.95 9.30
CA THR A 63 1.62 4.93 9.55
C THR A 63 0.89 5.25 8.26
N THR A 64 -0.41 5.52 8.35
CA THR A 64 -1.21 5.92 7.18
C THR A 64 -0.64 7.17 6.50
N ALA A 65 -0.09 8.11 7.29
CA ALA A 65 0.51 9.33 6.80
C ALA A 65 1.78 9.05 5.98
N ASP A 66 2.69 8.21 6.49
CA ASP A 66 3.93 7.86 5.79
C ASP A 66 3.64 7.09 4.50
N LEU A 67 2.71 6.14 4.55
CA LEU A 67 2.31 5.37 3.36
C LEU A 67 1.69 6.28 2.29
N PHE A 68 0.80 7.18 2.69
CA PHE A 68 0.21 8.16 1.78
C PHE A 68 1.27 9.09 1.17
N GLY A 69 2.19 9.59 1.99
CA GLY A 69 3.32 10.39 1.52
C GLY A 69 4.19 9.64 0.51
N ALA A 70 4.47 8.36 0.77
CA ALA A 70 5.26 7.51 -0.13
C ALA A 70 4.54 7.18 -1.44
N MET A 71 3.21 7.05 -1.44
CA MET A 71 2.40 6.90 -2.65
C MET A 71 2.28 8.22 -3.42
N ASN A 72 2.24 9.36 -2.74
CA ASN A 72 2.15 10.70 -3.33
C ASN A 72 3.50 11.21 -3.85
N THR A 73 4.27 10.32 -4.47
CA THR A 73 5.56 10.61 -5.09
C THR A 73 5.49 10.36 -6.58
N VAL A 74 6.17 11.18 -7.37
CA VAL A 74 6.25 11.04 -8.83
C VAL A 74 7.06 9.79 -9.19
N ASP A 75 6.59 9.07 -10.20
CA ASP A 75 7.25 7.92 -10.80
C ASP A 75 7.73 8.25 -12.22
N SER A 76 9.04 8.42 -12.39
CA SER A 76 9.66 8.78 -13.67
C SER A 76 9.42 7.73 -14.76
N ASP A 77 9.24 6.48 -14.35
CA ASP A 77 9.09 5.34 -15.24
C ASP A 77 7.62 5.18 -15.69
N ASN A 78 6.70 5.96 -15.10
CA ASN A 78 5.27 5.95 -15.39
C ASN A 78 4.79 7.34 -15.85
N GLU A 79 5.45 7.89 -16.88
CA GLU A 79 5.08 9.18 -17.49
C GLU A 79 4.97 10.34 -16.47
N ASN A 80 5.78 10.30 -15.40
CA ASN A 80 5.75 11.25 -14.29
C ASN A 80 4.39 11.32 -13.55
N LYS A 81 3.56 10.28 -13.63
CA LYS A 81 2.37 10.13 -12.79
C LYS A 81 2.77 9.78 -11.37
N THR A 82 1.92 10.11 -10.40
CA THR A 82 2.13 9.67 -9.02
C THR A 82 1.99 8.16 -8.93
N ARG A 83 2.63 7.57 -7.91
CA ARG A 83 2.29 6.21 -7.47
C ARG A 83 0.89 6.21 -6.82
N GLY A 84 0.53 5.16 -6.08
CA GLY A 84 -0.82 5.05 -5.55
C GLY A 84 -1.18 3.64 -5.10
N TYR A 85 -2.47 3.32 -5.17
CA TYR A 85 -3.01 2.04 -4.78
C TYR A 85 -4.07 1.55 -5.77
N VAL A 86 -4.28 0.25 -5.78
CA VAL A 86 -5.32 -0.42 -6.57
C VAL A 86 -6.20 -1.22 -5.64
N LEU A 87 -7.51 -1.14 -5.88
CA LEU A 87 -8.53 -1.95 -5.22
C LEU A 87 -8.90 -3.11 -6.15
N ILE A 88 -8.80 -4.33 -5.65
CA ILE A 88 -9.00 -5.56 -6.43
C ILE A 88 -10.08 -6.39 -5.77
N SER A 89 -11.13 -6.70 -6.50
CA SER A 89 -12.13 -7.69 -6.11
C SER A 89 -12.40 -8.60 -7.30
N SER A 90 -12.70 -9.87 -7.03
CA SER A 90 -13.26 -10.73 -8.07
C SER A 90 -14.60 -10.15 -8.53
N PRO A 91 -14.94 -10.22 -9.83
CA PRO A 91 -16.32 -10.06 -10.24
C PRO A 91 -17.14 -11.09 -9.45
N SER A 92 -18.13 -10.64 -8.69
CA SER A 92 -19.17 -11.54 -8.18
C SER A 92 -19.72 -12.33 -9.36
N GLY A 93 -19.76 -13.67 -9.23
CA GLY A 93 -19.98 -14.59 -10.35
C GLY A 93 -21.10 -14.18 -11.31
N GLN A 94 -20.85 -14.40 -12.60
CA GLN A 94 -21.90 -14.95 -13.46
C GLN A 94 -22.26 -16.36 -12.96
#